data_AF-A0AAP9R1U8-F1
#
_entry.id   AF-A0AAP9R1U8-F1
#
_cell.length_a   1.000
_cell.length_b   1.000
_cell.length_c   1.000
_cell.angle_alpha   90.00
_cell.angle_beta   90.00
_cell.angle_gamma   90.00
#
_symmetry.space_group_name_H-M   'P 1'
#
loop_
_entity.id
_entity.type
_entity.pdbx_description
1 polymer ?
#
loop_
_entity_poly.entity_id
_entity_poly.type
_entity_poly.pdbx_seq_one_letter_code
_entity_poly.pdbx_strand_id
1 'polypeptide(L)'
;MDEQELFCELKESGYRFVWYLCEPGIANPDGVSPDIQFIVDLNGKELARRLNIHEQPGDGWQIDPWRAKDFRGLPEDAVKVDLYLVLTRILIGEKGSMFSRPVFLSAEK
;
A
#
# COMPACT_ATOMS: atom_id res chain seq x y z
N MET A 1 4.27 11.71 -3.84
CA MET A 1 4.78 10.55 -4.59
C MET A 1 3.60 9.74 -5.08
N ASP A 2 3.63 9.32 -6.34
CA ASP A 2 2.63 8.39 -6.88
C ASP A 2 2.99 6.92 -6.56
N GLU A 3 2.09 6.00 -6.88
CA GLU A 3 2.28 4.57 -6.57
C GLU A 3 3.44 3.94 -7.35
N GLN A 4 3.68 4.39 -8.58
CA GLN A 4 4.75 3.87 -9.41
C GLN A 4 6.12 4.28 -8.84
N GLU A 5 6.26 5.55 -8.49
CA GLU A 5 7.47 6.10 -7.87
C GLU A 5 7.79 5.38 -6.55
N LEU A 6 6.78 5.13 -5.70
CA LEU A 6 6.95 4.34 -4.47
C LEU A 6 7.49 2.93 -4.72
N PHE A 7 6.88 2.17 -5.65
CA PHE A 7 7.31 0.79 -5.90
C PHE A 7 8.68 0.70 -6.56
N CYS A 8 9.06 1.71 -7.36
CA CYS A 8 10.42 1.85 -7.84
C CYS A 8 11.39 2.03 -6.67
N GLU A 9 11.14 2.99 -5.77
CA GLU A 9 12.01 3.25 -4.60
C GLU A 9 12.15 2.02 -3.70
N LEU A 10 11.06 1.30 -3.45
CA LEU A 10 11.08 0.08 -2.64
C LEU A 10 11.91 -1.03 -3.29
N LYS A 11 11.78 -1.22 -4.60
CA LYS A 11 12.61 -2.19 -5.33
C LYS A 11 14.08 -1.80 -5.30
N GLU A 12 14.41 -0.53 -5.53
CA GLU A 12 15.78 -0.02 -5.47
C GLU A 12 16.38 -0.14 -4.06
N SER A 13 15.54 -0.04 -3.03
CA SER A 13 15.91 -0.29 -1.64
C SER A 13 16.05 -1.78 -1.29
N GLY A 14 15.86 -2.68 -2.25
CA GLY A 14 16.09 -4.12 -2.11
C GLY A 14 14.87 -4.94 -1.68
N TYR A 15 13.69 -4.34 -1.57
CA TYR A 15 12.46 -5.09 -1.29
C TYR A 15 12.04 -5.88 -2.54
N ARG A 16 11.64 -7.14 -2.35
CA ARG A 16 11.03 -7.98 -3.40
C ARG A 16 9.53 -8.12 -3.21
N PHE A 17 9.12 -8.29 -1.95
CA PHE A 17 7.73 -8.43 -1.55
C PHE A 17 7.42 -7.40 -0.47
N VAL A 18 6.18 -6.92 -0.50
CA VAL A 18 5.60 -6.10 0.55
C VAL A 18 4.18 -6.57 0.83
N TRP A 19 3.66 -6.22 1.99
CA TRP A 19 2.26 -6.37 2.33
C TRP A 19 1.53 -5.06 2.08
N TYR A 20 0.37 -5.17 1.46
CA TYR A 20 -0.57 -4.09 1.28
C TYR A 20 -1.73 -4.30 2.24
N LEU A 21 -2.14 -3.23 2.93
CA LEU A 21 -3.24 -3.24 3.88
C LEU A 21 -4.14 -2.04 3.63
N CYS A 22 -5.46 -2.23 3.69
CA CYS A 22 -6.45 -1.16 3.58
C CYS A 22 -7.35 -1.19 4.82
N GLU A 23 -7.14 -0.26 5.74
CA GLU A 23 -7.95 -0.15 6.95
C GLU A 23 -9.00 0.94 6.77
N PRO A 24 -10.25 0.73 7.23
CA PRO A 24 -11.22 1.81 7.29
C PRO A 24 -10.71 2.90 8.23
N GLY A 25 -10.81 4.16 7.79
CA GLY A 25 -10.42 5.31 8.60
C GLY A 25 -11.27 5.44 9.87
N ILE A 26 -10.73 6.13 10.86
CA ILE A 26 -11.57 6.57 11.99
C ILE A 26 -12.55 7.61 11.45
N ALA A 27 -13.85 7.38 11.69
CA ALA A 27 -14.89 8.33 11.32
C ALA A 27 -14.61 9.68 12.00
N ASN A 28 -14.39 10.71 11.19
CA ASN A 28 -14.26 12.07 11.67
C ASN A 28 -15.65 12.59 12.09
N PRO A 29 -15.70 13.65 12.93
CA PRO A 29 -16.97 14.24 13.38
C PRO A 29 -17.87 14.77 12.26
N ASP A 30 -17.31 14.97 11.07
CA ASP A 30 -18.00 15.36 9.83
C ASP A 30 -18.66 14.17 9.08
N GLY A 31 -18.48 12.94 9.61
CA GLY A 31 -19.01 11.71 9.01
C GLY A 31 -18.13 11.13 7.91
N VAL A 32 -16.99 11.74 7.58
CA VAL A 32 -16.05 11.22 6.59
C VAL A 32 -15.08 10.25 7.27
N SER A 33 -15.02 9.03 6.77
CA SER A 33 -14.07 7.99 7.20
C SER A 33 -13.18 7.65 6.01
N PRO A 34 -12.04 8.36 5.84
CA PRO A 34 -11.16 8.11 4.70
C PRO A 34 -10.38 6.81 4.94
N ASP A 35 -10.45 5.87 4.00
CA ASP A 35 -9.65 4.64 4.10
C ASP A 35 -8.16 4.98 4.18
N ILE A 36 -7.44 4.20 4.99
CA ILE A 36 -6.00 4.32 5.16
C ILE A 36 -5.34 3.11 4.53
N GLN A 37 -4.47 3.37 3.56
CA GLN A 37 -3.70 2.34 2.89
C GLN A 37 -2.28 2.33 3.46
N PHE A 38 -1.76 1.14 3.72
CA PHE A 38 -0.41 0.92 4.22
C PHE A 38 0.37 -0.01 3.29
N ILE A 39 1.65 0.29 3.11
CA ILE A 39 2.66 -0.63 2.61
C ILE A 39 3.54 -1.02 3.79
N VAL A 40 3.71 -2.32 3.98
CA VAL A 40 4.41 -2.91 5.12
C VAL A 40 5.44 -3.91 4.61
N ASP A 41 6.60 -4.01 5.26
CA ASP A 41 7.58 -5.06 4.93
C ASP A 41 7.12 -6.44 5.42
N LEU A 42 7.87 -7.48 5.08
CA LEU A 42 7.55 -8.86 5.48
C LEU A 42 7.56 -9.09 7.00
N ASN A 43 8.18 -8.20 7.77
CA ASN A 43 8.26 -8.29 9.22
C ASN A 43 7.17 -7.48 9.93
N GLY A 44 6.27 -6.82 9.19
CA GLY A 44 5.24 -5.99 9.79
C GLY A 44 5.67 -4.53 10.00
N LYS A 45 6.82 -4.09 9.47
CA LYS A 45 7.25 -2.70 9.58
C LYS A 45 6.60 -1.85 8.49
N GLU A 46 5.89 -0.79 8.90
CA GLU A 46 5.36 0.20 7.95
C GLU A 46 6.47 0.86 7.12
N LEU A 47 6.31 0.85 5.80
CA LEU A 47 7.19 1.48 4.82
C LEU A 47 6.58 2.76 4.23
N ALA A 48 5.28 2.77 3.99
CA ALA A 48 4.56 3.92 3.47
C ALA A 48 3.08 3.89 3.83
N ARG A 49 2.43 5.05 3.83
CA ARG A 49 0.99 5.17 4.01
C ARG A 49 0.37 6.16 3.02
N ARG A 50 -0.92 5.99 2.74
CA ARG A 50 -1.74 6.94 2.00
C ARG A 50 -3.10 7.07 2.66
N LEU A 51 -3.55 8.31 2.84
CA LEU A 51 -4.92 8.60 3.21
C LEU A 51 -5.72 8.74 1.91
N ASN A 52 -6.80 7.98 1.77
CA ASN A 52 -7.71 8.11 0.64
C ASN A 52 -8.87 9.02 1.08
N ILE A 53 -8.66 10.33 0.98
CA ILE A 53 -9.73 11.30 1.26
C ILE A 53 -10.46 11.52 -0.05
N HIS A 54 -11.55 10.79 -0.25
CA HIS A 54 -12.48 11.07 -1.34
C HIS A 54 -12.78 12.58 -1.35
N GLU A 55 -12.47 13.24 -2.46
CA GLU A 55 -12.69 14.68 -2.77
C GLU A 55 -11.51 15.67 -2.60
N GLN A 56 -10.28 15.28 -2.21
CA GLN A 56 -9.15 16.23 -2.15
C GLN A 56 -8.06 16.02 -3.22
N PRO A 57 -7.63 17.10 -3.94
CA PRO A 57 -6.50 17.05 -4.85
C PRO A 57 -5.19 17.14 -4.05
N GLY A 58 -4.70 15.99 -3.58
CA GLY A 58 -3.46 15.88 -2.81
C GLY A 58 -3.05 14.46 -2.42
N ASP A 59 -3.83 13.45 -2.82
CA ASP A 59 -3.68 12.05 -2.39
C ASP A 59 -2.46 11.36 -3.02
N GLY A 60 -1.28 11.61 -2.48
CA GLY A 60 -0.07 10.86 -2.76
C GLY A 60 0.34 9.95 -1.62
N TRP A 61 1.19 8.95 -1.91
CA TRP A 61 1.86 8.17 -0.89
C TRP A 61 2.84 9.06 -0.12
N GLN A 62 2.88 8.87 1.20
CA GLN A 62 3.82 9.53 2.11
C GLN A 62 4.65 8.46 2.83
N ILE A 63 5.97 8.55 2.70
CA ILE A 63 6.91 7.81 3.54
C ILE A 63 7.08 8.62 4.82
N ASP A 64 6.52 8.16 5.94
CA ASP A 64 6.74 8.78 7.25
C ASP A 64 7.74 7.92 8.06
N PRO A 65 9.04 8.27 8.08
CA PRO A 65 10.04 7.49 8.80
C PRO A 65 9.93 7.61 10.33
N TRP A 66 9.19 8.60 10.86
CA TRP A 66 9.16 8.90 12.30
C TRP A 66 8.01 8.24 13.06
N ARG A 67 7.08 7.58 12.35
CA ARG A 67 5.91 6.90 12.93
C ARG A 67 5.69 5.50 12.36
N ALA A 68 6.75 4.85 11.89
CA ALA A 68 6.68 3.48 11.38
C ALA A 68 6.07 2.58 12.47
N LYS A 69 4.81 2.19 12.26
CA LYS A 69 4.11 1.29 13.17
C LYS A 69 4.64 -0.11 12.92
N ASP A 70 5.00 -0.80 14.00
CA ASP A 70 5.33 -2.22 13.96
C ASP A 70 4.04 -3.02 14.17
N PHE A 71 3.56 -3.59 13.07
CA PHE A 71 2.42 -4.48 13.09
C PHE A 71 2.90 -5.83 13.60
N ARG A 72 2.70 -6.09 14.91
CA ARG A 72 3.03 -7.36 15.60
C ARG A 72 2.44 -8.62 14.95
N GLY A 73 1.55 -8.45 13.99
CA GLY A 73 1.00 -9.44 13.08
C GLY A 73 0.29 -8.73 11.94
N LEU A 74 0.28 -9.34 10.76
CA LEU A 74 -0.43 -8.82 9.60
C LEU A 74 -1.93 -9.13 9.74
N PRO A 75 -2.83 -8.18 9.44
CA PRO A 75 -4.27 -8.44 9.37
C PRO A 75 -4.63 -9.53 8.36
N GLU A 76 -5.77 -10.21 8.56
CA GLU A 76 -6.22 -11.32 7.69
C GLU A 76 -6.47 -10.88 6.25
N ASP A 77 -6.83 -9.62 6.05
CA ASP A 77 -7.08 -8.99 4.76
C ASP A 77 -5.80 -8.39 4.13
N ALA A 78 -4.65 -8.51 4.79
CA ALA A 78 -3.38 -8.08 4.21
C ALA A 78 -3.02 -8.92 2.99
N VAL A 79 -2.48 -8.24 1.98
CA VAL A 79 -2.24 -8.84 0.68
C VAL A 79 -0.77 -8.78 0.29
N LYS A 80 -0.20 -9.91 -0.13
CA LYS A 80 1.19 -9.98 -0.57
C LYS A 80 1.32 -9.44 -1.99
N VAL A 81 2.23 -8.50 -2.15
CA VAL A 81 2.53 -7.84 -3.42
C VAL A 81 3.96 -8.18 -3.86
N ASP A 82 4.11 -8.65 -5.10
CA ASP A 82 5.42 -8.83 -5.75
C ASP A 82 5.78 -7.56 -6.53
N LEU A 83 6.82 -6.86 -6.09
CA LEU A 83 7.22 -5.58 -6.68
C LEU A 83 7.71 -5.71 -8.13
N TYR A 84 8.29 -6.85 -8.51
CA TYR A 84 8.74 -7.07 -9.88
C TYR A 84 7.55 -7.23 -10.82
N LEU A 85 6.57 -8.06 -10.44
CA LEU A 85 5.36 -8.26 -11.21
C LEU A 85 4.59 -6.94 -11.39
N VAL A 86 4.49 -6.17 -10.31
CA VAL A 86 3.85 -4.86 -10.30
C VAL A 86 4.52 -3.90 -11.29
N LEU A 87 5.84 -3.73 -11.20
CA LEU A 87 6.56 -2.84 -12.10
C LEU A 87 6.50 -3.30 -13.55
N THR A 88 6.57 -4.61 -13.80
CA THR A 88 6.38 -5.16 -15.16
C THR A 88 5.01 -4.77 -15.74
N ARG A 89 3.93 -4.87 -14.96
CA ARG A 89 2.58 -4.48 -15.41
C ARG A 89 2.46 -3.00 -15.75
N ILE A 90 3.02 -2.15 -14.89
CA ILE A 90 3.06 -0.70 -15.12
C ILE A 90 3.80 -0.41 -16.44
N LEU A 91 4.95 -1.05 -16.67
CA LEU A 91 5.76 -0.85 -17.87
C LEU A 91 5.06 -1.29 -19.16
N ILE A 92 4.22 -2.33 -19.12
CA ILE A 92 3.42 -2.77 -20.28
C ILE A 92 2.13 -1.97 -20.48
N GLY A 93 1.91 -0.92 -19.67
CA GLY A 93 0.78 0.01 -19.84
C GLY A 93 -0.55 -0.50 -19.26
N GLU A 94 -0.55 -1.51 -18.39
CA GLU A 94 -1.74 -1.84 -17.62
C GLU A 94 -2.05 -0.66 -16.67
N LYS A 95 -3.21 -0.01 -16.90
CA LYS A 95 -3.68 1.12 -16.10
C LYS A 95 -4.89 0.69 -15.29
N GLY A 96 -4.88 1.03 -14.01
CA GLY A 96 -5.96 0.76 -13.07
C GLY A 96 -5.40 0.57 -11.66
N SER A 97 -6.22 0.87 -10.65
CA SER A 97 -5.96 0.46 -9.28
C SER A 97 -5.72 -1.05 -9.27
N MET A 98 -4.54 -1.50 -8.84
CA MET A 98 -4.19 -2.93 -8.78
C MET A 98 -5.18 -3.74 -7.92
N PHE A 99 -6.00 -3.05 -7.15
CA PHE A 99 -7.05 -3.55 -6.25
C PHE A 99 -8.37 -3.91 -6.95
N SER A 100 -8.48 -3.69 -8.27
CA SER A 100 -9.68 -3.99 -9.06
C SER A 100 -9.66 -5.37 -9.75
N ARG A 101 -8.53 -6.09 -9.74
CA ARG A 101 -8.44 -7.47 -10.26
C ARG A 101 -7.72 -8.39 -9.28
N PRO A 102 -8.22 -9.63 -9.07
CA PRO A 102 -7.69 -10.56 -8.09
C PRO A 102 -6.45 -11.25 -8.66
N VAL A 103 -5.32 -10.56 -8.70
CA VAL A 103 -4.03 -11.22 -8.97
C VAL A 103 -3.07 -10.88 -7.86
N PHE A 104 -3.52 -11.18 -6.66
CA PHE A 104 -2.73 -11.15 -5.46
C PHE A 104 -2.27 -12.57 -5.15
N LEU A 105 -1.02 -12.70 -4.74
CA LEU A 105 -0.54 -13.97 -4.20
C LEU A 105 -1.30 -14.17 -2.90
N SER A 106 -2.18 -15.17 -2.86
CA SER A 106 -3.03 -15.47 -1.70
C SER A 106 -2.20 -15.49 -0.41
N ALA A 107 -2.82 -15.09 0.70
CA ALA A 107 -2.26 -15.26 2.03
C ALA A 107 -1.73 -16.69 2.17
N GLU A 108 -0.44 -16.83 2.51
CA GLU A 108 0.15 -18.13 2.81
C GLU A 108 -0.57 -18.68 4.04
N LYS A 109 -1.20 -19.85 3.89
CA LYS A 109 -1.93 -20.57 4.95
C LYS A 109 -1.01 -21.09 6.04
#